data_AF-A0A941SVM8-F1
#
_entry.id   AF-A0A941SVM8-F1
#
_cell.length_a   1.000
_cell.length_b   1.000
_cell.length_c   1.000
_cell.angle_alpha   90.00
_cell.angle_beta   90.00
_cell.angle_gamma   90.00
#
_symmetry.space_group_name_H-M   'P 1'
#
loop_
_entity.id
_entity.type
_entity.pdbx_description
1 polymer ?
#
loop_
_entity_poly.entity_id
_entity_poly.type
_entity_poly.pdbx_seq_one_letter_code
_entity_poly.pdbx_strand_id
1 'polypeptide(L)'
;MGLNSQLQESAERGVEATYFAALTQGKLMIQRCANCKRAIFYHRQFCPHCDNETLTWEQASGAGTVHSVTTLRTKPDRPYNISLVDLDEGVRMMGRVDGIAPDDVKIGMRVHARIIEQGGKPLVVFLTSPEAA
;
A
#
# COMPACT_ATOMS: atom_id res chain seq x y z
N MET A 1 4.36 -21.90 -31.14
CA MET A 1 4.07 -20.45 -31.02
C MET A 1 2.87 -20.24 -30.07
N GLY A 2 3.00 -20.53 -28.77
CA GLY A 2 1.82 -20.48 -27.87
C GLY A 2 2.10 -20.34 -26.37
N LEU A 3 3.31 -20.67 -25.92
CA LEU A 3 3.65 -20.58 -24.49
C LEU A 3 3.90 -19.13 -24.02
N ASN A 4 4.49 -18.28 -24.87
CA ASN A 4 4.78 -16.88 -24.50
C ASN A 4 3.51 -16.02 -24.39
N SER A 5 2.50 -16.24 -25.24
CA SER A 5 1.26 -15.44 -25.21
C SER A 5 0.46 -15.69 -23.93
N GLN A 6 0.34 -16.96 -23.50
CA GLN A 6 -0.42 -17.32 -22.29
C GLN A 6 0.25 -16.82 -20.99
N LEU A 7 1.58 -16.75 -20.96
CA LEU A 7 2.34 -16.19 -19.84
C LEU A 7 2.26 -14.65 -19.79
N GLN A 8 2.19 -13.98 -20.95
CA GLN A 8 1.99 -12.52 -21.01
C GLN A 8 0.56 -12.12 -20.60
N GLU A 9 -0.45 -12.86 -21.07
CA GLU A 9 -1.87 -12.58 -20.82
C GLU A 9 -2.29 -12.93 -19.37
N SER A 10 -1.54 -13.77 -18.66
CA SER A 10 -1.76 -14.08 -17.23
C SER A 10 -1.10 -13.04 -16.31
N ALA A 11 0.02 -12.44 -16.71
CA ALA A 11 0.65 -11.33 -16.01
C ALA A 11 -0.27 -10.08 -15.97
N GLU A 12 -1.05 -9.84 -17.03
CA GLU A 12 -2.02 -8.73 -17.10
C GLU A 12 -3.33 -8.99 -16.31
N ARG A 13 -3.59 -10.23 -15.89
CA ARG A 13 -4.81 -10.65 -15.16
C ARG A 13 -4.54 -11.04 -13.70
N GLY A 14 -3.36 -10.73 -13.17
CA GLY A 14 -2.99 -11.05 -11.79
C GLY A 14 -3.65 -10.15 -10.73
N VAL A 15 -3.63 -10.61 -9.47
CA VAL A 15 -4.04 -9.79 -8.31
C VAL A 15 -3.21 -8.51 -8.19
N GLU A 16 -1.94 -8.56 -8.61
CA GLU A 16 -1.04 -7.41 -8.67
C GLU A 16 -1.44 -6.41 -9.75
N ALA A 17 -1.70 -6.88 -10.98
CA ALA A 17 -2.18 -6.04 -12.05
C ALA A 17 -3.50 -5.34 -11.67
N THR A 18 -4.40 -6.05 -10.97
CA THR A 18 -5.66 -5.50 -10.46
C THR A 18 -5.42 -4.37 -9.46
N TYR A 19 -4.49 -4.56 -8.51
CA TYR A 19 -4.13 -3.52 -7.54
C TYR A 19 -3.59 -2.27 -8.22
N PHE A 20 -2.61 -2.41 -9.12
CA PHE A 20 -2.02 -1.27 -9.82
C PHE A 20 -3.01 -0.58 -10.78
N ALA A 21 -3.90 -1.33 -11.44
CA ALA A 21 -4.97 -0.76 -12.26
C ALA A 21 -6.00 0.04 -11.44
N ALA A 22 -6.21 -0.32 -10.17
CA ALA A 22 -7.03 0.48 -9.27
C ALA A 22 -6.28 1.76 -8.82
N LEU A 23 -4.97 1.65 -8.56
CA LEU A 23 -4.17 2.82 -8.22
C LEU A 23 -4.11 3.85 -9.35
N THR A 24 -4.04 3.45 -10.63
CA THR A 24 -4.12 4.40 -11.76
C THR A 24 -5.47 5.13 -11.83
N GLN A 25 -6.53 4.55 -11.26
CA GLN A 25 -7.85 5.17 -11.11
C GLN A 25 -7.98 5.99 -9.81
N GLY A 26 -6.89 6.18 -9.06
CA GLY A 26 -6.90 6.90 -7.79
C GLY A 26 -7.55 6.13 -6.63
N LYS A 27 -7.67 4.80 -6.73
CA LYS A 27 -8.30 3.95 -5.71
C LYS A 27 -7.27 3.10 -4.99
N LEU A 28 -7.09 3.33 -3.69
CA LEU A 28 -6.32 2.45 -2.83
C LEU A 28 -7.19 1.27 -2.42
N MET A 29 -6.94 0.09 -3.00
CA MET A 29 -7.74 -1.10 -2.74
C MET A 29 -6.99 -2.07 -1.83
N ILE A 30 -7.70 -2.67 -0.87
CA ILE A 30 -7.24 -3.81 -0.08
C ILE A 30 -8.20 -4.98 -0.25
N GLN A 31 -7.78 -6.18 0.17
CA GLN A 31 -8.65 -7.35 0.10
C GLN A 31 -9.27 -7.65 1.46
N ARG A 32 -10.49 -8.18 1.45
CA ARG A 32 -11.23 -8.67 2.62
C ARG A 32 -11.62 -10.12 2.41
N CYS A 33 -11.27 -11.00 3.36
CA CYS A 33 -11.67 -12.40 3.29
C CYS A 33 -13.17 -12.56 3.57
N ALA A 34 -13.90 -13.26 2.70
CA ALA A 34 -15.33 -13.52 2.90
C ALA A 34 -15.63 -14.45 4.09
N ASN A 35 -14.66 -15.28 4.52
CA ASN A 35 -14.81 -16.20 5.65
C ASN A 35 -14.40 -15.54 6.98
N CYS A 36 -13.10 -15.28 7.20
CA CYS A 36 -12.60 -14.78 8.48
C CYS A 36 -12.71 -13.25 8.66
N LYS A 37 -13.20 -12.52 7.65
CA LYS A 37 -13.44 -11.06 7.65
C LYS A 37 -12.20 -10.18 7.90
N ARG A 38 -11.00 -10.75 7.95
CA ARG A 38 -9.75 -9.98 8.08
C ARG A 38 -9.41 -9.27 6.76
N ALA A 39 -8.94 -8.03 6.89
CA ALA A 39 -8.32 -7.31 5.80
C ALA A 39 -6.96 -7.93 5.46
N ILE A 40 -6.56 -7.82 4.21
CA ILE A 40 -5.37 -8.43 3.66
C ILE A 40 -4.63 -7.39 2.82
N PHE A 41 -3.38 -7.17 3.21
CA PHE A 41 -2.38 -6.48 2.42
C PHE A 41 -1.02 -7.08 2.79
N TYR A 42 -0.12 -7.37 1.85
CA TYR A 42 -0.21 -7.22 0.39
C TYR A 42 -1.23 -8.19 -0.24
N HIS A 43 -1.76 -7.86 -1.43
CA HIS A 43 -2.82 -8.63 -2.11
C HIS A 43 -2.39 -10.07 -2.45
N ARG A 44 -3.32 -11.02 -2.36
CA ARG A 44 -3.11 -12.48 -2.48
C ARG A 44 -4.22 -13.15 -3.29
N GLN A 45 -3.98 -14.39 -3.70
CA GLN A 45 -5.00 -15.30 -4.25
C GLN A 45 -5.75 -16.07 -3.14
N PHE A 46 -5.11 -16.32 -2.00
CA PHE A 46 -5.67 -17.03 -0.85
C PHE A 46 -5.49 -16.22 0.43
N CYS A 47 -6.43 -16.37 1.37
CA CYS A 47 -6.34 -15.71 2.66
C CYS A 47 -5.15 -16.23 3.48
N PRO A 48 -4.19 -15.37 3.91
CA PRO A 48 -3.05 -15.82 4.71
C PRO A 48 -3.41 -16.21 6.16
N HIS A 49 -4.69 -16.14 6.54
CA HIS A 49 -5.17 -16.42 7.89
C HIS A 49 -6.02 -17.69 8.00
N CYS A 50 -6.69 -18.10 6.92
CA CYS A 50 -7.59 -19.26 6.94
C CYS A 50 -7.65 -20.01 5.60
N ASP A 51 -6.75 -19.72 4.67
CA ASP A 51 -6.61 -20.36 3.34
C ASP A 51 -7.83 -20.28 2.41
N ASN A 52 -8.88 -19.57 2.80
CA ASN A 52 -10.03 -19.35 1.93
C ASN A 52 -9.66 -18.58 0.65
N GLU A 53 -10.18 -19.02 -0.49
CA GLU A 53 -9.96 -18.43 -1.81
C GLU A 53 -10.89 -17.24 -2.10
N THR A 54 -12.02 -17.15 -1.39
CA THR A 54 -12.98 -16.06 -1.62
C THR A 54 -12.52 -14.77 -0.95
N LEU A 55 -11.81 -13.94 -1.71
CA LEU A 55 -11.36 -12.60 -1.33
C LEU A 55 -12.11 -11.55 -2.16
N THR A 56 -12.55 -10.49 -1.50
CA THR A 56 -13.24 -9.35 -2.14
C THR A 56 -12.38 -8.11 -2.04
N TRP A 57 -12.45 -7.23 -3.03
CA TRP A 57 -11.76 -5.94 -3.00
C TRP A 57 -12.64 -4.87 -2.34
N GLU A 58 -12.04 -4.09 -1.45
CA GLU A 58 -12.67 -2.93 -0.82
C GLU A 58 -11.72 -1.73 -0.94
N GLN A 59 -12.28 -0.52 -1.08
CA GLN A 59 -11.49 0.70 -1.08
C GLN A 59 -11.12 1.05 0.37
N ALA A 60 -9.83 1.17 0.66
CA ALA A 60 -9.36 1.62 1.95
C ALA A 60 -9.65 3.13 2.11
N SER A 61 -9.95 3.54 3.33
CA SER A 61 -10.04 4.95 3.72
C SER A 61 -8.75 5.70 3.42
N GLY A 62 -7.61 5.01 3.55
CA GLY A 62 -6.27 5.58 3.46
C GLY A 62 -5.78 6.16 4.78
N ALA A 63 -6.62 6.20 5.81
CA ALA A 63 -6.25 6.69 7.13
C ALA A 63 -5.40 5.64 7.87
N GLY A 64 -4.35 6.09 8.55
CA GLY A 64 -3.45 5.18 9.27
C GLY A 64 -2.53 5.86 10.25
N THR A 65 -1.81 5.04 11.02
CA THR A 65 -0.88 5.46 12.06
C THR A 65 0.51 4.93 11.75
N VAL A 66 1.54 5.78 11.87
CA VAL A 66 2.93 5.34 11.74
C VAL A 66 3.26 4.35 12.86
N HIS A 67 3.48 3.10 12.49
CA HIS A 67 3.87 2.03 13.42
C HIS A 67 5.37 2.02 13.69
N SER A 68 6.18 2.19 12.64
CA SER A 68 7.64 2.20 12.72
C SER A 68 8.20 3.07 11.61
N VAL A 69 9.34 3.70 11.87
CA VAL A 69 10.00 4.60 10.92
C VAL A 69 11.51 4.48 11.03
N THR A 70 12.18 4.56 9.89
CA THR A 70 13.62 4.74 9.80
C THR A 70 13.96 5.79 8.76
N THR A 71 15.00 6.59 9.01
CA THR A 71 15.53 7.54 8.02
C THR A 71 16.70 6.90 7.29
N LEU A 72 16.55 6.65 5.99
CA LEU A 72 17.66 6.21 5.16
C LEU A 72 18.52 7.43 4.76
N ARG A 73 19.82 7.32 4.96
CA ARG A 73 20.82 8.37 4.66
C ARG A 73 21.89 7.81 3.74
N THR A 74 21.57 7.68 2.46
CA THR A 74 22.52 7.20 1.44
C THR A 74 23.02 8.39 0.63
N LYS A 75 24.34 8.60 0.56
CA LYS A 75 24.92 9.57 -0.39
C LYS A 75 24.93 8.93 -1.79
N PRO A 76 24.62 9.66 -2.88
CA PRO A 76 24.40 11.11 -2.97
C PRO A 76 22.95 11.58 -2.73
N ASP A 77 22.03 10.67 -2.42
CA ASP A 77 20.60 10.99 -2.33
C ASP A 77 20.25 11.83 -1.09
N ARG A 78 19.18 12.62 -1.22
CA ARG A 78 18.59 13.32 -0.07
C ARG A 78 18.01 12.27 0.89
N PRO A 79 18.21 12.40 2.22
CA PRO A 79 17.59 11.51 3.18
C PRO A 79 16.07 11.41 2.99
N TYR A 80 15.52 10.22 3.18
CA TYR A 80 14.09 9.95 3.13
C TYR A 80 13.70 8.93 4.19
N ASN A 81 12.43 8.95 4.61
CA ASN A 81 11.93 7.98 5.57
C ASN A 81 11.39 6.73 4.86
N ILE A 82 11.55 5.60 5.51
CA ILE A 82 10.78 4.38 5.24
C ILE A 82 9.88 4.19 6.45
N SER A 83 8.58 4.22 6.22
CA SER A 83 7.56 4.13 7.25
C SER A 83 6.70 2.90 7.05
N LEU A 84 6.47 2.17 8.13
CA LEU A 84 5.42 1.17 8.23
C LEU A 84 4.20 1.84 8.84
N VAL A 85 3.08 1.82 8.14
CA VAL A 85 1.82 2.45 8.55
C VAL A 85 0.79 1.36 8.75
N ASP A 86 0.19 1.33 9.95
CA ASP A 86 -1.00 0.54 10.22
C ASP A 86 -2.22 1.34 9.72
N LEU A 87 -2.89 0.85 8.68
CA LEU A 87 -4.14 1.41 8.21
C LEU A 87 -5.27 1.05 9.18
N ASP A 88 -6.29 1.90 9.25
CA ASP A 88 -7.41 1.72 10.19
C ASP A 88 -8.22 0.44 9.90
N GLU A 89 -8.13 -0.12 8.69
CA GLU A 89 -8.72 -1.41 8.33
C GLU A 89 -7.97 -2.63 8.90
N GLY A 90 -6.84 -2.41 9.58
CA GLY A 90 -6.09 -3.44 10.32
C GLY A 90 -4.96 -4.10 9.53
N VAL A 91 -4.51 -3.49 8.43
CA VAL A 91 -3.37 -3.97 7.63
C VAL A 91 -2.18 -3.03 7.73
N ARG A 92 -0.98 -3.56 7.48
CA ARG A 92 0.25 -2.77 7.49
C ARG A 92 0.78 -2.53 6.09
N MET A 93 1.06 -1.27 5.78
CA MET A 93 1.62 -0.83 4.50
C MET A 93 2.99 -0.21 4.71
N MET A 94 3.94 -0.54 3.83
CA MET A 94 5.21 0.18 3.75
C MET A 94 5.09 1.32 2.75
N GLY A 95 5.60 2.49 3.11
CA GLY A 95 5.67 3.64 2.23
C GLY A 95 6.62 4.70 2.79
N ARG A 96 6.45 5.94 2.33
CA ARG A 96 7.12 7.13 2.89
C ARG A 96 6.08 8.17 3.28
N VAL A 97 6.38 8.94 4.32
CA VAL A 97 5.59 10.12 4.70
C VAL A 97 6.22 11.35 4.05
N ASP A 98 5.42 12.05 3.25
CA ASP A 98 5.78 13.23 2.49
C ASP A 98 5.24 14.51 3.15
N GLY A 99 5.76 15.66 2.70
CA GLY A 99 5.35 16.97 3.22
C GLY A 99 5.98 17.35 4.56
N ILE A 100 6.81 16.48 5.13
CA ILE A 100 7.53 16.70 6.39
C ILE A 100 8.98 16.20 6.26
N ALA A 101 9.90 16.71 7.10
CA ALA A 101 11.27 16.21 7.09
C ALA A 101 11.30 14.73 7.56
N PRO A 102 12.17 13.88 7.00
CA PRO A 102 12.23 12.46 7.36
C PRO A 102 12.38 12.19 8.86
N ASP A 103 13.17 13.01 9.55
CA ASP A 103 13.45 12.86 10.98
C ASP A 103 12.31 13.35 11.89
N ASP A 104 11.36 14.09 11.33
CA ASP A 104 10.20 14.60 12.05
C ASP A 104 9.03 13.61 12.01
N VAL A 105 9.10 12.58 11.17
CA VAL A 105 8.13 11.47 11.19
C VAL A 105 8.32 10.67 12.48
N LYS A 106 7.25 10.56 13.29
CA LYS A 106 7.28 9.86 14.58
C LYS A 106 6.32 8.68 14.59
N ILE A 107 6.68 7.64 15.36
CA ILE A 107 5.76 6.55 15.70
C ILE A 107 4.53 7.14 16.41
N GLY A 108 3.34 6.64 16.07
CA GLY A 108 2.06 7.13 16.58
C GLY A 108 1.47 8.30 15.78
N MET A 109 2.19 8.87 14.82
CA MET A 109 1.70 9.97 14.00
C MET A 109 0.55 9.53 13.08
N ARG A 110 -0.51 10.32 13.03
CA ARG A 110 -1.63 10.12 12.10
C ARG A 110 -1.28 10.59 10.70
N VAL A 111 -1.56 9.74 9.73
CA VAL A 111 -1.27 9.97 8.33
C VAL A 111 -2.44 9.53 7.45
N HIS A 112 -2.45 10.04 6.22
CA HIS A 112 -3.38 9.65 5.19
C HIS A 112 -2.65 9.27 3.91
N ALA A 113 -3.07 8.17 3.28
CA ALA A 113 -2.53 7.71 2.03
C ALA A 113 -2.87 8.68 0.89
N ARG A 114 -1.92 8.87 -0.02
CA ARG A 114 -2.09 9.62 -1.26
C ARG A 114 -1.42 8.85 -2.38
N ILE A 115 -2.12 8.73 -3.50
CA ILE A 115 -1.56 8.14 -4.70
C ILE A 115 -0.90 9.26 -5.50
N ILE A 116 0.36 9.06 -5.87
CA ILE A 116 1.13 9.94 -6.73
C ILE A 116 1.61 9.17 -7.95
N GLU A 117 2.02 9.88 -8.99
CA GLU A 117 2.74 9.28 -10.10
C GLU A 117 4.24 9.55 -9.96
N GLN A 118 5.06 8.51 -10.07
CA GLN A 118 6.52 8.63 -10.08
C GLN A 118 7.09 7.69 -11.13
N GLY A 119 7.82 8.24 -12.11
CA GLY A 119 8.38 7.46 -13.21
C GLY A 119 7.33 6.73 -14.05
N GLY A 120 6.16 7.34 -14.25
CA GLY A 120 5.04 6.75 -15.01
C GLY A 120 4.33 5.60 -14.29
N LYS A 121 4.57 5.40 -12.99
CA LYS A 121 3.92 4.38 -12.17
C LYS A 121 3.18 5.01 -11.00
N PRO A 122 1.98 4.53 -10.64
CA PRO A 122 1.31 4.99 -9.44
C PRO A 122 2.01 4.42 -8.20
N LEU A 123 2.25 5.29 -7.22
CA LEU A 123 2.87 4.95 -5.94
C LEU A 123 2.01 5.50 -4.81
N VAL A 124 1.83 4.70 -3.76
CA VAL A 124 1.20 5.15 -2.53
C VAL A 124 2.25 5.78 -1.63
N VAL A 125 2.02 7.03 -1.25
CA VAL A 125 2.75 7.74 -0.20
C VAL A 125 1.79 8.14 0.90
N PHE A 126 2.30 8.60 2.03
CA PHE A 126 1.51 9.11 3.13
C PHE A 126 1.77 10.59 3.32
N LEU A 127 0.77 11.32 3.81
CA LEU A 127 0.90 12.71 4.25
C LEU A 127 0.46 12.80 5.70
N THR A 128 0.98 13.77 6.46
CA THR A 128 0.48 14.05 7.80
C THR A 128 -1.00 14.45 7.73
N SER A 129 -1.81 13.88 8.61
CA SER A 129 -3.22 14.27 8.71
C SER A 129 -3.31 15.65 9.36
N PRO A 130 -4.17 16.57 8.88
CA PRO A 130 -4.34 17.90 9.48
C PRO A 130 -4.84 17.88 10.93
N GLU A 131 -5.35 16.75 11.43
CA GLU A 131 -5.93 16.60 12.77
C GLU A 131 -4.92 16.28 13.89
N ALA A 132 -3.61 16.38 13.64
CA ALA A 132 -2.57 16.16 14.64
C ALA A 132 -1.83 17.46 15.04
N ALA A 133 -2.58 18.52 15.33
CA ALA A 133 -2.10 19.76 15.94
C ALA A 133 -2.89 20.08 17.22
#